data_AF-A0AAV9ERB0-F1
#
_entry.id   AF-A0AAV9ERB0-F1
#
_cell.length_a   1.000
_cell.length_b   1.000
_cell.length_c   1.000
_cell.angle_alpha   90.00
_cell.angle_beta   90.00
_cell.angle_gamma   90.00
#
_symmetry.space_group_name_H-M   'P 1'
#
loop_
_entity.id
_entity.type
_entity.pdbx_description
1 polymer ?
#
loop_
_entity_poly.entity_id
_entity_poly.type
_entity_poly.pdbx_seq_one_letter_code
_entity_poly.pdbx_strand_id
1 'polypeptide(L)'
;MQNPETGEQRGEIDHYKDVHYREKTGTWVHPLALERWETMQLRRSQPTPDDTPRSEIQIMSDVLGARSGYVRRLGHGAKLMAPSKSSRVVVEAELKKRAKENQQLRIQIEELRDEMKESRAAMEEEITRRTRDEMMESRVVMEAEITRRTNEIRLQQERQMQDMFQSLVARLQLPGCSTSRP
;
A
#
# COMPACT_ATOMS: atom_id res chain seq x y z
N MET A 1 -23.13 44.18 -1.46
CA MET A 1 -24.14 44.79 -2.36
C MET A 1 -25.28 45.29 -1.50
N GLN A 2 -25.79 46.51 -1.73
CA GLN A 2 -26.79 47.15 -0.86
C GLN A 2 -28.20 46.60 -1.11
N ASN A 3 -28.95 46.46 -0.02
CA ASN A 3 -30.35 46.12 -0.05
C ASN A 3 -31.17 47.39 -0.39
N PRO A 4 -32.03 47.38 -1.42
CA PRO A 4 -32.71 48.60 -1.89
C PRO A 4 -33.79 49.13 -0.93
N GLU A 5 -34.14 48.40 0.12
CA GLU A 5 -35.20 48.81 1.06
C GLU A 5 -34.70 49.31 2.43
N THR A 6 -33.44 49.05 2.80
CA THR A 6 -32.95 49.42 4.15
C THR A 6 -31.59 50.10 4.19
N GLY A 7 -30.85 50.23 3.08
CA GLY A 7 -29.55 50.92 3.06
C GLY A 7 -28.43 50.27 3.87
N GLU A 8 -28.72 49.23 4.65
CA GLU A 8 -27.74 48.43 5.39
C GLU A 8 -26.90 47.56 4.45
N GLN A 9 -25.59 47.48 4.74
CA GLN A 9 -24.70 46.51 4.11
C GLN A 9 -25.13 45.10 4.56
N ARG A 10 -25.85 44.38 3.69
CA ARG A 10 -26.16 42.96 3.92
C ARG A 10 -24.83 42.19 4.02
N GLY A 11 -24.74 41.35 5.05
CA GLY A 11 -23.64 40.40 5.22
C GLY A 11 -23.53 39.45 4.03
N GLU A 12 -22.32 39.12 3.65
CA GLU A 12 -22.05 38.27 2.48
C GLU A 12 -22.63 36.86 2.64
N ILE A 13 -22.73 36.33 3.86
CA ILE A 13 -23.35 35.03 4.14
C ILE A 13 -24.87 35.08 3.93
N ASP A 14 -25.51 36.19 4.27
CA ASP A 14 -26.95 36.38 4.05
C ASP A 14 -27.26 36.47 2.55
N HIS A 15 -26.38 37.13 1.78
CA HIS A 15 -26.47 37.14 0.32
C HIS A 15 -26.36 35.74 -0.30
N TYR A 16 -25.55 34.84 0.28
CA TYR A 16 -25.47 33.45 -0.18
C TYR A 16 -26.82 32.74 -0.03
N LYS A 17 -27.54 32.96 1.08
CA LYS A 17 -28.88 32.41 1.28
C LYS A 17 -29.85 32.96 0.23
N ASP A 18 -29.88 34.27 0.00
CA ASP A 18 -30.80 34.91 -0.96
C ASP A 18 -30.66 34.32 -2.38
N VAL A 19 -29.42 34.00 -2.80
CA VAL A 19 -29.14 33.45 -4.13
C VAL A 19 -29.49 31.95 -4.23
N HIS A 20 -29.35 31.21 -3.13
CA HIS A 20 -29.43 29.74 -3.16
C HIS A 20 -30.68 29.16 -2.48
N TYR A 21 -31.48 29.98 -1.81
CA TYR A 21 -32.73 29.60 -1.18
C TYR A 21 -33.92 30.22 -1.92
N ARG A 22 -34.86 29.38 -2.35
CA ARG A 22 -36.08 29.82 -3.01
C ARG A 22 -37.17 30.04 -1.97
N GLU A 23 -37.34 31.28 -1.52
CA GLU A 23 -38.34 31.61 -0.49
C GLU A 23 -39.76 31.16 -0.85
N LYS A 24 -40.14 31.31 -2.13
CA LYS A 24 -41.47 30.94 -2.63
C LYS A 24 -41.79 29.44 -2.46
N THR A 25 -40.79 28.57 -2.56
CA THR A 25 -40.96 27.11 -2.48
C THR A 25 -40.42 26.53 -1.18
N GLY A 26 -39.75 27.33 -0.35
CA GLY A 26 -39.11 26.88 0.88
C GLY A 26 -37.94 25.92 0.67
N THR A 27 -37.31 25.92 -0.52
CA THR A 27 -36.32 24.91 -0.89
C THR A 27 -34.99 25.50 -1.32
N TRP A 28 -33.90 24.79 -1.01
CA TRP A 28 -32.57 25.10 -1.51
C TRP A 28 -32.43 24.68 -2.96
N VAL A 29 -31.68 25.46 -3.74
CA VAL A 29 -31.40 25.16 -5.14
C VAL A 29 -30.67 23.82 -5.31
N HIS A 30 -29.89 23.41 -4.30
CA HIS A 30 -29.19 22.12 -4.26
C HIS A 30 -28.89 21.70 -2.81
N PRO A 31 -28.86 20.39 -2.47
CA PRO A 31 -28.49 19.93 -1.11
C PRO A 31 -27.14 20.47 -0.61
N LEU A 32 -26.11 20.46 -1.47
CA LEU A 32 -24.81 21.07 -1.17
C LEU A 32 -24.89 22.57 -0.82
N ALA A 33 -25.92 23.29 -1.30
CA ALA A 33 -26.05 24.71 -0.99
C ALA A 33 -26.50 24.91 0.47
N LEU A 34 -27.41 24.05 0.96
CA LEU A 34 -27.81 24.00 2.37
C LEU A 34 -26.61 23.66 3.26
N GLU A 35 -25.89 22.58 2.95
CA GLU A 35 -24.73 22.14 3.73
C GLU A 35 -23.67 23.25 3.87
N ARG A 36 -23.38 23.96 2.78
CA ARG A 36 -22.47 25.10 2.79
C ARG A 36 -22.99 26.26 3.63
N TRP A 37 -24.27 26.58 3.53
CA TRP A 37 -24.86 27.64 4.35
C TRP A 37 -24.81 27.28 5.85
N GLU A 38 -25.16 26.05 6.22
CA GLU A 38 -25.06 25.55 7.59
C GLU A 38 -23.61 25.61 8.11
N THR A 39 -22.65 25.24 7.26
CA THR A 39 -21.22 25.33 7.59
C THR A 39 -20.76 26.78 7.82
N MET A 40 -21.25 27.73 7.01
CA MET A 40 -20.97 29.16 7.21
C MET A 40 -21.52 29.66 8.54
N GLN A 41 -22.77 29.28 8.88
CA GLN A 41 -23.41 29.66 10.14
C GLN A 41 -22.68 29.07 11.35
N LEU A 42 -22.24 27.80 11.26
CA LEU A 42 -21.45 27.17 12.31
C LEU A 42 -20.10 27.87 12.53
N ARG A 43 -19.44 28.30 11.46
CA ARG A 43 -18.17 29.05 11.57
C ARG A 43 -18.36 30.47 12.09
N ARG A 44 -19.52 31.06 11.86
CA ARG A 44 -19.90 32.38 12.40
C ARG A 44 -20.11 32.35 13.91
N SER A 45 -20.59 31.22 14.45
CA SER A 45 -20.83 31.05 15.90
C SER A 45 -19.63 30.52 16.68
N GLN A 46 -18.57 30.06 16.01
CA GLN A 46 -17.35 29.58 16.68
C GLN A 46 -16.46 30.73 17.15
N PRO A 47 -16.08 30.78 18.43
CA PRO A 47 -15.10 31.74 18.93
C PRO A 47 -13.72 31.46 18.31
N THR A 48 -13.00 32.51 17.93
CA THR A 48 -11.61 32.39 17.49
C THR A 48 -10.66 32.40 18.69
N PRO A 49 -9.50 31.73 18.60
CA PRO A 49 -8.52 31.71 19.68
C PRO A 49 -7.94 33.10 20.04
N ASP A 50 -8.02 34.07 19.11
CA ASP A 50 -7.53 35.44 19.29
C ASP A 50 -8.64 36.47 19.57
N ASP A 51 -9.85 36.00 19.94
CA ASP A 51 -11.05 36.82 20.23
C ASP A 51 -11.41 37.85 19.12
N THR A 52 -10.92 37.61 17.91
CA THR A 52 -11.15 38.45 16.72
C THR A 52 -12.27 37.83 15.90
N PRO A 53 -13.43 38.50 15.74
CA PRO A 53 -14.53 37.98 14.93
C PRO A 53 -14.05 37.67 13.51
N ARG A 54 -14.26 36.43 13.03
CA ARG A 54 -13.97 36.11 11.62
C ARG A 54 -14.87 36.96 10.73
N SER A 55 -14.29 37.59 9.71
CA SER A 55 -15.09 38.31 8.72
C SER A 55 -15.91 37.32 7.88
N GLU A 56 -17.12 37.71 7.50
CA GLU A 56 -18.00 36.86 6.71
C GLU A 56 -17.34 36.42 5.37
N ILE A 57 -16.56 37.31 4.76
CA ILE A 57 -15.77 37.03 3.56
C ILE A 57 -14.76 35.88 3.78
N GLN A 58 -14.08 35.85 4.92
CA GLN A 58 -13.14 34.77 5.25
C GLN A 58 -13.88 33.44 5.43
N ILE A 59 -15.00 33.46 6.14
CA ILE A 59 -15.85 32.28 6.34
C ILE A 59 -16.33 31.72 4.99
N MET A 60 -16.78 32.59 4.09
CA MET A 60 -17.22 32.19 2.76
C MET A 60 -16.08 31.66 1.90
N SER A 61 -14.89 32.25 1.95
CA SER A 61 -13.73 31.77 1.23
C SER A 61 -13.32 30.36 1.68
N ASP A 62 -13.38 30.08 2.99
CA ASP A 62 -13.10 28.75 3.54
C ASP A 62 -14.12 27.71 3.08
N VAL A 63 -15.42 28.04 3.08
CA VAL A 63 -16.50 27.10 2.79
C VAL A 63 -16.69 26.88 1.29
N LEU A 64 -16.55 27.93 0.47
CA LEU A 64 -16.75 27.87 -0.99
C LEU A 64 -15.44 27.61 -1.76
N GLY A 65 -14.30 27.79 -1.11
CA GLY A 65 -12.96 27.69 -1.70
C GLY A 65 -12.50 28.98 -2.39
N ALA A 66 -11.19 29.25 -2.30
CA ALA A 66 -10.53 30.47 -2.77
C ALA A 66 -10.64 30.76 -4.29
N ARG A 67 -11.04 29.78 -5.11
CA ARG A 67 -11.20 29.93 -6.57
C ARG A 67 -12.65 30.05 -7.03
N SER A 68 -13.63 29.95 -6.11
CA SER A 68 -15.04 30.05 -6.49
C SER A 68 -15.31 31.41 -7.14
N GLY A 69 -15.97 31.41 -8.31
CA GLY A 69 -16.29 32.64 -9.03
C GLY A 69 -17.18 33.61 -8.23
N TYR A 70 -17.71 33.16 -7.09
CA TYR A 70 -18.52 33.93 -6.15
C TYR A 70 -17.72 35.07 -5.51
N VAL A 71 -16.56 34.78 -4.90
CA VAL A 71 -15.68 35.80 -4.28
C VAL A 71 -15.13 36.78 -5.33
N ARG A 72 -14.84 36.28 -6.54
CA ARG A 72 -14.29 37.10 -7.64
C ARG A 72 -15.30 38.10 -8.21
N ARG A 73 -16.58 37.73 -8.32
CA ARG A 73 -17.64 38.58 -8.87
C ARG A 73 -18.19 39.61 -7.88
N LEU A 74 -17.84 39.50 -6.60
CA LEU A 74 -18.19 40.47 -5.56
C LEU A 74 -17.26 41.69 -5.51
N GLY A 75 -16.35 41.86 -6.48
CA GLY A 75 -15.41 43.00 -6.52
C GLY A 75 -14.21 42.87 -5.56
N HIS A 76 -14.16 41.81 -4.76
CA HIS A 76 -13.06 41.49 -3.83
C HIS A 76 -11.93 40.67 -4.46
N GLY A 77 -11.81 40.68 -5.80
CA GLY A 77 -10.62 40.13 -6.44
C GLY A 77 -9.40 40.83 -5.84
N ALA A 78 -8.61 40.11 -5.04
CA ALA A 78 -7.42 40.65 -4.42
C ALA A 78 -6.62 41.38 -5.50
N LYS A 79 -6.55 42.71 -5.41
CA LYS A 79 -5.54 43.47 -6.12
C LYS A 79 -4.24 42.84 -5.64
N LEU A 80 -3.58 42.06 -6.48
CA LEU A 80 -2.29 41.45 -6.17
C LEU A 80 -1.34 42.61 -5.93
N MET A 81 -1.28 43.10 -4.69
CA MET A 81 -0.26 44.03 -4.26
C MET A 81 1.03 43.25 -4.42
N ALA A 82 1.91 43.72 -5.31
CA ALA A 82 3.21 43.12 -5.51
C ALA A 82 3.84 42.89 -4.13
N PRO A 83 4.34 41.68 -3.82
CA PRO A 83 4.86 41.38 -2.50
C PRO A 83 5.95 42.40 -2.17
N SER A 84 5.89 42.97 -0.97
CA SER A 84 6.91 43.91 -0.51
C SER A 84 8.28 43.22 -0.58
N LYS A 85 9.37 43.99 -0.77
CA LYS A 85 10.73 43.45 -0.84
C LYS A 85 11.05 42.51 0.35
N SER A 86 10.48 42.80 1.52
CA SER A 86 10.58 41.97 2.73
C SER A 86 9.88 40.61 2.60
N SER A 87 8.69 40.56 2.01
CA SER A 87 7.95 39.31 1.76
C SER A 87 8.68 38.41 0.76
N ARG A 88 9.33 38.99 -0.25
CA ARG A 88 10.10 38.23 -1.25
C ARG A 88 11.33 37.54 -0.65
N VAL A 89 12.03 38.20 0.29
CA VAL A 89 13.21 37.63 0.98
C VAL A 89 12.83 36.44 1.86
N VAL A 90 11.71 36.53 2.59
CA VAL A 90 11.21 35.43 3.43
C VAL A 90 10.82 34.21 2.56
N VAL A 91 10.12 34.43 1.46
CA VAL A 91 9.73 33.36 0.52
C VAL A 91 10.95 32.70 -0.10
N GLU A 92 11.98 33.47 -0.46
CA GLU A 92 13.21 32.93 -1.04
C GLU A 92 14.03 32.11 -0.03
N ALA A 93 14.07 32.54 1.23
CA ALA A 93 14.70 31.77 2.32
C ALA A 93 13.97 30.44 2.58
N GLU A 94 12.64 30.48 2.62
CA GLU A 94 11.77 29.29 2.77
C GLU A 94 11.97 28.31 1.60
N LEU A 95 12.04 28.80 0.37
CA LEU A 95 12.32 28.00 -0.83
C LEU A 95 13.69 27.33 -0.75
N LYS A 96 14.73 28.06 -0.35
CA LYS A 96 16.08 27.51 -0.17
C LYS A 96 16.12 26.43 0.90
N LYS A 97 15.42 26.62 2.02
CA LYS A 97 15.30 25.62 3.09
C LYS A 97 14.62 24.35 2.58
N ARG A 98 13.45 24.49 1.94
CA ARG A 98 12.71 23.35 1.36
C ARG A 98 13.48 22.62 0.25
N ALA A 99 14.27 23.34 -0.54
CA ALA A 99 15.14 22.74 -1.55
C ALA A 99 16.23 21.86 -0.91
N LYS A 100 16.86 22.33 0.17
CA LYS A 100 17.84 21.53 0.92
C LYS A 100 17.20 20.30 1.57
N GLU A 101 16.04 20.46 2.20
CA GLU A 101 15.29 19.33 2.79
C GLU A 101 14.91 18.30 1.73
N ASN A 102 14.42 18.73 0.56
CA ASN A 102 14.12 17.83 -0.56
C ASN A 102 15.36 17.09 -1.06
N GLN A 103 16.51 17.78 -1.13
CA GLN A 103 17.76 17.14 -1.54
C GLN A 103 18.18 16.07 -0.53
N GLN A 104 18.09 16.36 0.77
CA GLN A 104 18.43 15.40 1.81
C GLN A 104 17.51 14.18 1.79
N LEU A 105 16.20 14.39 1.63
CA LEU A 105 15.23 13.30 1.51
C LEU A 105 15.48 12.42 0.28
N ARG A 106 15.89 13.02 -0.84
CA ARG A 106 16.24 12.25 -2.05
C ARG A 106 17.45 11.35 -1.82
N ILE A 107 18.47 11.82 -1.09
CA ILE A 107 19.64 11.02 -0.75
C ILE A 107 19.24 9.84 0.15
N GLN A 108 18.46 10.11 1.21
CA GLN A 108 18.00 9.05 2.12
C GLN A 108 17.12 8.00 1.42
N ILE A 109 16.25 8.43 0.49
CA ILE A 109 15.43 7.50 -0.29
C ILE A 109 16.31 6.60 -1.16
N GLU A 110 17.40 7.12 -1.73
CA GLU A 110 18.31 6.33 -2.54
C GLU A 110 19.10 5.35 -1.69
N GLU A 111 19.65 5.79 -0.56
CA GLU A 111 20.35 4.92 0.41
C GLU A 111 19.46 3.76 0.88
N LEU A 112 18.22 4.05 1.29
CA LEU A 112 17.26 3.01 1.71
C LEU A 112 16.89 2.06 0.57
N ARG A 113 16.87 2.54 -0.69
CA ARG A 113 16.62 1.67 -1.84
C ARG A 113 17.77 0.73 -2.10
N ASP A 114 19.00 1.21 -1.98
CA ASP A 114 20.19 0.39 -2.14
C ASP A 114 20.26 -0.69 -1.04
N GLU A 115 20.03 -0.31 0.22
CA GLU A 115 19.95 -1.26 1.34
C GLU A 115 18.86 -2.33 1.12
N MET A 116 17.67 -1.93 0.68
CA MET A 116 16.60 -2.88 0.37
C MET A 116 16.98 -3.82 -0.78
N LYS A 117 17.69 -3.31 -1.78
CA LYS A 117 18.12 -4.10 -2.94
C LYS A 117 19.17 -5.13 -2.54
N GLU A 118 20.14 -4.75 -1.71
CA GLU A 118 21.14 -5.65 -1.14
C GLU A 118 20.50 -6.72 -0.25
N SER A 119 19.62 -6.31 0.66
CA SER A 119 18.88 -7.23 1.54
C SER A 119 18.04 -8.23 0.75
N ARG A 120 17.36 -7.77 -0.30
CA ARG A 120 16.59 -8.64 -1.19
C ARG A 120 17.48 -9.63 -1.95
N ALA A 121 18.62 -9.18 -2.48
CA ALA A 121 19.56 -10.05 -3.17
C ALA A 121 20.12 -11.14 -2.24
N ALA A 122 20.50 -10.76 -1.00
CA ALA A 122 20.97 -11.70 0.00
C ALA A 122 19.88 -12.73 0.38
N MET A 123 18.63 -12.29 0.52
CA MET A 123 17.50 -13.19 0.77
C MET A 123 17.24 -14.16 -0.39
N GLU A 124 17.27 -13.67 -1.64
CA GLU A 124 17.09 -14.50 -2.84
C GLU A 124 18.23 -15.54 -2.98
N GLU A 125 19.46 -15.17 -2.66
CA GLU A 125 20.60 -16.09 -2.64
C GLU A 125 20.45 -17.17 -1.56
N GLU A 126 20.02 -16.79 -0.36
CA GLU A 126 19.77 -17.74 0.74
C GLU A 126 18.67 -18.73 0.38
N ILE A 127 17.55 -18.27 -0.19
CA ILE A 127 16.47 -19.14 -0.67
C ILE A 127 17.01 -20.12 -1.71
N THR A 128 17.76 -19.62 -2.69
CA THR A 128 18.34 -20.45 -3.75
C THR A 128 19.30 -21.50 -3.20
N ARG A 129 20.15 -21.11 -2.24
CA ARG A 129 21.07 -22.03 -1.57
C ARG A 129 20.30 -23.11 -0.83
N ARG A 130 19.31 -22.73 -0.03
CA ARG A 130 18.48 -23.67 0.73
C ARG A 130 17.75 -24.65 -0.18
N THR A 131 17.14 -24.19 -1.26
CA THR A 131 16.48 -25.07 -2.23
C THR A 131 17.48 -26.05 -2.86
N ARG A 132 18.70 -25.61 -3.18
CA ARG A 132 19.75 -26.50 -3.69
C ARG A 132 20.13 -27.56 -2.66
N ASP A 133 20.29 -27.18 -1.39
CA ASP A 133 20.67 -28.10 -0.31
C ASP A 133 19.55 -29.13 -0.06
N GLU A 134 18.28 -28.69 0.00
CA GLU A 134 17.11 -29.57 0.13
C GLU A 134 17.01 -30.56 -1.05
N MET A 135 17.27 -30.10 -2.27
CA MET A 135 17.33 -30.98 -3.44
C MET A 135 18.48 -31.99 -3.37
N MET A 136 19.66 -31.56 -2.89
CA MET A 136 20.82 -32.44 -2.74
C MET A 136 20.57 -33.50 -1.67
N GLU A 137 20.00 -33.12 -0.53
CA GLU A 137 19.63 -34.03 0.55
C GLU A 137 18.59 -35.05 0.07
N SER A 138 17.54 -34.60 -0.62
CA SER A 138 16.55 -35.48 -1.23
C SER A 138 17.18 -36.47 -2.21
N ARG A 139 18.14 -36.01 -3.01
CA ARG A 139 18.87 -36.86 -3.97
C ARG A 139 19.70 -37.92 -3.26
N VAL A 140 20.45 -37.56 -2.21
CA VAL A 140 21.27 -38.51 -1.43
C VAL A 140 20.39 -39.59 -0.79
N VAL A 141 19.26 -39.20 -0.19
CA VAL A 141 18.29 -40.15 0.39
C VAL A 141 17.74 -41.08 -0.69
N MET A 142 17.38 -40.54 -1.85
CA MET A 142 16.87 -41.35 -2.96
C MET A 142 17.91 -42.33 -3.49
N GLU A 143 19.17 -41.91 -3.66
CA GLU A 143 20.27 -42.78 -4.10
C GLU A 143 20.56 -43.90 -3.09
N ALA A 144 20.49 -43.60 -1.79
CA ALA A 144 20.64 -44.61 -0.74
C ALA A 144 19.48 -45.63 -0.77
N GLU A 145 18.23 -45.17 -0.96
CA GLU A 145 17.05 -46.01 -1.09
C GLU A 145 17.14 -46.94 -2.32
N ILE A 146 17.57 -46.41 -3.47
CA ILE A 146 17.80 -47.18 -4.69
C ILE A 146 18.85 -48.27 -4.43
N THR A 147 19.99 -47.89 -3.86
CA THR A 147 21.08 -48.82 -3.55
C THR A 147 20.63 -49.93 -2.62
N ARG A 148 19.85 -49.60 -1.59
CA ARG A 148 19.26 -50.58 -0.67
C ARG A 148 18.38 -51.59 -1.43
N ARG A 149 17.44 -51.10 -2.24
CA ARG A 149 16.53 -51.96 -3.01
C ARG A 149 17.28 -52.85 -4.00
N THR A 150 18.29 -52.31 -4.67
CA THR A 150 19.14 -53.10 -5.59
C THR A 150 19.85 -54.23 -4.84
N ASN A 151 20.40 -53.96 -3.65
CA ASN A 151 21.05 -54.97 -2.83
C ASN A 151 20.06 -56.04 -2.33
N GLU A 152 18.85 -55.64 -1.92
CA GLU A 152 17.80 -56.57 -1.51
C GLU A 152 17.41 -57.53 -2.65
N ILE A 153 17.22 -56.99 -3.86
CA ILE A 153 16.92 -57.79 -5.07
C ILE A 153 18.06 -58.76 -5.36
N ARG A 154 19.32 -58.30 -5.31
CA ARG A 154 20.49 -59.17 -5.52
C ARG A 154 20.53 -60.32 -4.51
N LEU A 155 20.36 -60.03 -3.22
CA LEU A 155 20.35 -61.03 -2.15
C LEU A 155 19.17 -62.01 -2.28
N GLN A 156 18.03 -61.56 -2.80
CA GLN A 156 16.90 -62.43 -3.09
C GLN A 156 17.23 -63.39 -4.24
N GLN A 157 17.84 -62.90 -5.33
CA GLN A 157 18.27 -63.74 -6.45
C GLN A 157 19.31 -64.77 -6.02
N GLU A 158 20.27 -64.39 -5.18
CA GLU A 158 21.29 -65.31 -4.64
C GLU A 158 20.66 -66.42 -3.80
N ARG A 159 19.71 -66.07 -2.91
CA ARG A 159 18.96 -67.06 -2.14
C ARG A 159 18.16 -68.00 -3.03
N GLN A 160 17.44 -67.47 -4.02
CA GLN A 160 16.69 -68.29 -4.98
C GLN A 160 17.61 -69.26 -5.74
N MET A 161 18.80 -68.83 -6.17
CA MET A 161 19.77 -69.72 -6.82
C MET A 161 20.31 -70.78 -5.87
N GLN A 162 20.61 -70.43 -4.62
CA GLN A 162 21.06 -71.39 -3.61
C GLN A 162 19.98 -72.44 -3.33
N ASP A 163 18.73 -72.05 -3.17
CA ASP A 163 17.61 -72.96 -2.94
C ASP A 163 17.42 -73.92 -4.15
N MET A 164 17.52 -73.39 -5.37
CA MET A 164 17.48 -74.21 -6.59
C MET A 164 18.62 -75.23 -6.62
N PHE A 165 19.84 -74.81 -6.30
CA PHE A 165 21.02 -75.68 -6.26
C PHE A 165 20.89 -76.78 -5.19
N GLN A 166 20.47 -76.42 -3.97
CA GLN A 166 20.24 -77.39 -2.90
C GLN A 166 19.14 -78.40 -3.27
N SER A 167 18.06 -77.96 -3.91
CA SER A 167 17.01 -78.86 -4.40
C SER A 167 17.52 -79.86 -5.44
N LEU A 168 18.41 -79.42 -6.36
CA LEU A 168 19.03 -80.30 -7.34
C LEU A 168 19.94 -81.35 -6.68
N VAL A 169 20.79 -80.92 -5.75
CA VAL A 169 21.69 -81.81 -5.00
C VAL A 169 20.91 -82.86 -4.21
N ALA A 170 19.85 -82.46 -3.50
CA ALA A 170 19.00 -83.36 -2.74
C ALA A 170 18.34 -84.45 -3.63
N ARG A 171 17.95 -84.10 -4.86
CA ARG A 171 17.39 -85.08 -5.82
C ARG A 171 18.43 -86.07 -6.32
N LEU A 172 19.69 -85.67 -6.44
CA LEU A 172 20.79 -86.52 -6.92
C LEU A 172 21.37 -87.44 -5.81
N GLN A 173 21.12 -87.13 -4.54
CA GLN A 173 21.59 -87.91 -3.38
C GLN A 173 20.60 -88.97 -2.88
N LEU A 174 19.47 -89.19 -3.56
CA LEU A 174 18.56 -90.29 -3.23
C LEU A 174 19.29 -91.64 -3.45
N PRO A 175 19.34 -92.54 -2.45
CA PRO A 175 19.99 -93.83 -2.62
C PRO A 175 19.26 -94.64 -3.69
N GLY A 176 20.04 -95.14 -4.65
CA GLY A 176 19.57 -96.06 -5.67
C GLY A 176 18.79 -97.19 -5.02
N CYS A 177 17.55 -97.36 -5.48
CA CYS A 177 16.66 -98.43 -5.08
C CYS A 177 17.39 -99.77 -5.34
N SER A 178 17.92 -100.39 -4.28
CA SER A 178 18.48 -101.73 -4.33
C SER A 178 17.32 -102.71 -4.45
N THR A 179 16.93 -103.02 -5.68
CA THR A 179 16.14 -104.20 -5.98
C THR A 179 17.05 -105.43 -5.83
N SER A 180 16.99 -106.12 -4.69
CA SER A 180 17.39 -107.53 -4.63
C SER A 180 16.21 -108.38 -4.16
N ARG A 181 15.57 -109.02 -5.14
CA ARG A 181 14.90 -110.32 -4.98
C ARG A 181 15.96 -111.35 -4.56
N PRO A 182 15.64 -112.37 -3.76
CA PRO A 182 14.73 -113.45 -4.17
C PRO A 182 13.45 -113.57 -3.33
#